data_AF-A0A8T4SRE2-F1
#
_entry.id   AF-A0A8T4SRE2-F1
#
_cell.length_a   1.000
_cell.length_b   1.000
_cell.length_c   1.000
_cell.angle_alpha   90.00
_cell.angle_beta   90.00
_cell.angle_gamma   90.00
#
_symmetry.space_group_name_H-M   'P 1'
#
loop_
_entity.id
_entity.type
_entity.pdbx_description
1 polymer ?
#
loop_
_entity_poly.entity_id
_entity_poly.type
_entity_poly.pdbx_seq_one_letter_code
_entity_poly.pdbx_strand_id
1 'polypeptide(L)'
;MTSRAMLLKRLEQVLSELERSHHMPPHEAVRLIEERSLAIPICIFSQHTLGPLEALVVYLREEHGMTYARIAQHLKRNRDPIGVTYRNARNKLLTPLKIHDGLRIPLPVFQSDTLSILECLVRFLKEVQRMRYCDIARLLNRDDRTIWTIYKRGKAKRP
;
A
#
# COMPACT_ATOMS: atom_id res chain seq x y z
N MET A 1 6.91 -30.91 8.99
CA MET A 1 7.99 -30.40 8.11
C MET A 1 7.42 -29.31 7.23
N THR A 2 8.05 -28.14 7.28
CA THR A 2 7.38 -26.84 7.35
C THR A 2 7.08 -26.26 5.96
N SER A 3 5.85 -25.79 5.73
CA SER A 3 5.36 -25.13 4.48
C SER A 3 6.36 -24.18 3.81
N ARG A 4 7.19 -23.50 4.62
CA ARG A 4 8.29 -22.63 4.16
C ARG A 4 9.34 -23.32 3.28
N ALA A 5 9.77 -24.54 3.62
CA ALA A 5 10.78 -25.26 2.84
C ALA A 5 10.26 -25.64 1.44
N MET A 6 8.96 -25.96 1.35
CA MET A 6 8.30 -26.25 0.08
C MET A 6 8.17 -25.00 -0.80
N LEU A 7 7.86 -23.85 -0.19
CA LEU A 7 7.82 -22.56 -0.89
C LEU A 7 9.18 -22.14 -1.43
N LEU A 8 10.25 -22.31 -0.65
CA LEU A 8 11.62 -22.01 -1.08
C LEU A 8 12.04 -22.89 -2.25
N LYS A 9 11.77 -24.19 -2.18
CA LYS A 9 12.05 -25.12 -3.27
C LYS A 9 11.30 -24.77 -4.56
N ARG A 10 10.02 -24.36 -4.45
CA ARG A 10 9.24 -23.87 -5.61
C ARG A 10 9.83 -22.59 -6.19
N LEU A 11 10.25 -21.65 -5.34
CA LEU A 11 10.87 -20.41 -5.79
C LEU A 11 12.18 -20.68 -6.53
N GLU A 12 13.03 -21.56 -6.01
CA GLU A 12 14.27 -21.99 -6.67
C GLU A 12 14.01 -22.60 -8.06
N GLN A 13 12.97 -23.43 -8.19
CA GLN A 13 12.56 -24.00 -9.48
C GLN A 13 12.16 -22.91 -10.47
N VAL A 14 11.32 -21.95 -10.06
CA VAL A 14 10.88 -20.85 -10.92
C VAL A 14 12.05 -19.95 -11.33
N LEU A 15 12.94 -19.60 -10.40
CA LEU A 15 14.12 -18.79 -10.70
C LEU A 15 15.06 -19.50 -11.68
N SER A 16 15.26 -20.81 -11.51
CA SER A 16 16.07 -21.62 -12.44
C SER A 16 15.45 -21.70 -13.83
N GLU A 17 14.12 -21.72 -13.93
CA GLU A 17 13.40 -21.74 -15.20
C GLU A 17 13.48 -20.39 -15.92
N LEU A 18 13.33 -19.28 -15.19
CA LEU A 18 13.51 -17.92 -15.73
C LEU A 18 14.93 -17.69 -16.26
N GLU A 19 15.94 -18.18 -15.54
CA GLU A 19 17.33 -18.08 -15.95
C GLU A 19 17.60 -18.87 -17.24
N ARG A 20 17.04 -20.08 -17.36
CA ARG A 20 17.23 -20.95 -18.54
C ARG A 20 16.45 -20.51 -19.77
N SER A 21 15.19 -20.13 -19.59
CA SER A 21 14.26 -19.86 -20.70
C SER A 21 14.31 -18.41 -21.20
N HIS A 22 14.67 -17.47 -20.32
CA HIS A 22 14.62 -16.04 -20.61
C HIS A 22 15.96 -15.31 -20.39
N HIS A 23 17.05 -16.04 -20.09
CA HIS A 23 18.35 -15.46 -19.74
C HIS A 23 18.25 -14.39 -18.63
N MET A 24 17.24 -14.52 -17.78
CA MET A 24 16.95 -13.56 -16.72
C MET A 24 17.54 -14.07 -15.41
N PRO A 25 18.68 -13.53 -14.97
CA PRO A 25 19.26 -13.95 -13.71
C PRO A 25 18.34 -13.56 -12.54
N PRO A 26 18.41 -14.28 -11.40
CA PRO A 26 17.50 -14.07 -10.27
C PRO A 26 17.45 -12.62 -9.75
N HIS A 27 18.57 -11.90 -9.80
CA HIS A 27 18.64 -10.50 -9.37
C HIS A 27 17.86 -9.55 -10.30
N GLU A 28 17.78 -9.85 -11.60
CA GLU A 28 16.99 -9.09 -12.56
C GLU A 28 15.49 -9.37 -12.39
N ALA A 29 15.11 -10.61 -12.07
CA ALA A 29 13.73 -10.95 -11.72
C ALA A 29 13.26 -10.22 -10.46
N VAL A 30 14.10 -10.15 -9.42
CA VAL A 30 13.82 -9.36 -8.20
C VAL A 30 13.69 -7.87 -8.54
N ARG A 31 14.63 -7.32 -9.33
CA ARG A 31 14.56 -5.92 -9.78
C ARG A 31 13.29 -5.62 -10.56
N LEU A 32 12.86 -6.49 -11.48
CA LEU A 32 11.62 -6.34 -12.23
C LEU A 32 10.38 -6.35 -11.33
N ILE A 33 10.39 -7.13 -10.25
CA ILE A 33 9.33 -7.13 -9.26
C ILE A 33 9.32 -5.80 -8.47
N GLU A 34 10.49 -5.31 -8.10
CA GLU A 34 10.66 -4.03 -7.39
C GLU A 34 10.28 -2.83 -8.27
N GLU A 35 10.75 -2.78 -9.52
CA GLU A 35 10.46 -1.74 -10.51
C GLU A 35 8.98 -1.71 -10.92
N ARG A 36 8.25 -2.83 -10.82
CA ARG A 36 6.80 -2.90 -11.09
C ARG A 36 5.93 -2.48 -9.90
N SER A 37 6.48 -2.34 -8.70
CA SER A 37 5.70 -2.04 -7.51
C SER A 37 5.59 -0.53 -7.32
N LEU A 38 4.49 0.05 -7.79
CA LEU A 38 4.21 1.47 -7.59
C LEU A 38 4.36 1.84 -6.11
N ALA A 39 5.24 2.78 -5.78
CA ALA A 39 5.49 3.21 -4.41
C ALA A 39 4.73 4.50 -4.09
N ILE A 40 3.95 4.46 -3.01
CA ILE A 40 3.06 5.55 -2.56
C ILE A 40 3.78 6.39 -1.50
N PRO A 41 3.96 7.71 -1.70
CA PRO A 41 4.59 8.58 -0.72
C PRO A 41 3.72 8.66 0.54
N ILE A 42 4.30 8.38 1.70
CA ILE A 42 3.54 8.30 2.95
C ILE A 42 2.89 9.64 3.35
N CYS A 43 3.48 10.75 2.88
CA CYS A 43 3.03 12.10 3.21
C CYS A 43 1.60 12.41 2.75
N ILE A 44 1.04 11.66 1.78
CA ILE A 44 -0.36 11.86 1.38
C ILE A 44 -1.32 11.48 2.51
N PHE A 45 -0.91 10.62 3.45
CA PHE A 45 -1.74 10.13 4.56
C PHE A 45 -1.66 11.02 5.81
N SER A 46 -0.74 11.98 5.85
CA SER A 46 -0.61 12.92 6.98
C SER A 46 -1.47 14.17 6.83
N GLN A 47 -2.08 14.37 5.66
CA GLN A 47 -2.99 15.48 5.43
C GLN A 47 -4.26 15.34 6.28
N HIS A 48 -4.72 16.46 6.86
CA HIS A 48 -5.94 16.47 7.68
C HIS A 48 -7.23 16.57 6.86
N THR A 49 -7.15 17.14 5.66
CA THR A 49 -8.31 17.41 4.79
C THR A 49 -8.94 16.15 4.22
N LEU A 50 -8.13 15.11 3.98
CA LEU A 50 -8.57 13.87 3.35
C LEU A 50 -8.44 12.67 4.26
N GLY A 51 -9.42 11.75 4.15
CA GLY A 51 -9.27 10.41 4.69
C GLY A 51 -8.21 9.60 3.93
N PRO A 52 -7.66 8.52 4.52
CA PRO A 52 -6.59 7.74 3.89
C PRO A 52 -6.97 7.12 2.53
N LEU A 53 -8.21 6.64 2.38
CA LEU A 53 -8.69 6.14 1.08
C LEU A 53 -8.82 7.28 0.05
N GLU A 54 -9.33 8.44 0.48
CA GLU A 54 -9.47 9.62 -0.38
C GLU A 54 -8.11 10.08 -0.90
N ALA A 55 -7.13 10.22 -0.01
CA ALA A 55 -5.76 10.62 -0.37
C ALA A 55 -5.13 9.64 -1.38
N LEU A 56 -5.25 8.33 -1.12
CA LEU A 56 -4.72 7.31 -2.03
C LEU A 56 -5.40 7.33 -3.40
N VAL A 57 -6.74 7.46 -3.44
CA VAL A 57 -7.50 7.51 -4.69
C VAL A 57 -7.14 8.75 -5.51
N VAL A 58 -7.01 9.93 -4.88
CA VAL A 58 -6.58 11.16 -5.56
C VAL A 58 -5.18 10.98 -6.12
N TYR A 59 -4.22 10.51 -5.31
CA TYR A 59 -2.85 10.28 -5.76
C TYR A 59 -2.78 9.33 -6.97
N LEU A 60 -3.46 8.18 -6.91
CA LEU A 60 -3.46 7.20 -8.01
C LEU A 60 -4.15 7.75 -9.28
N ARG A 61 -5.15 8.62 -9.11
CA ARG A 61 -5.89 9.20 -10.23
C ARG A 61 -5.12 10.33 -10.91
N GLU A 62 -4.53 11.24 -10.13
CA GLU A 62 -3.91 12.47 -10.62
C GLU A 62 -2.44 12.28 -10.98
N GLU A 63 -1.66 11.63 -10.12
CA GLU A 63 -0.21 11.44 -10.34
C GLU A 63 0.09 10.25 -11.26
N HIS A 64 -0.81 9.25 -11.32
CA HIS A 64 -0.61 8.02 -12.10
C HIS A 64 -1.66 7.79 -13.20
N GLY A 65 -2.60 8.73 -13.39
CA GLY A 65 -3.61 8.65 -14.45
C GLY A 65 -4.53 7.43 -14.40
N MET A 66 -4.58 6.69 -13.28
CA MET A 66 -5.27 5.40 -13.24
C MET A 66 -6.78 5.55 -13.40
N THR A 67 -7.42 4.61 -14.10
CA THR A 67 -8.88 4.54 -14.18
C THR A 67 -9.48 4.05 -12.86
N TYR A 68 -10.73 4.39 -12.57
CA TYR A 68 -11.41 3.91 -11.35
C TYR A 68 -11.45 2.38 -11.28
N ALA A 69 -11.59 1.70 -12.43
CA ALA A 69 -11.54 0.24 -12.50
C ALA A 69 -10.16 -0.30 -12.10
N ARG A 70 -9.09 0.31 -12.59
CA ARG A 70 -7.72 -0.08 -12.25
C ARG A 70 -7.38 0.17 -10.78
N ILE A 71 -7.83 1.31 -10.23
CA ILE A 71 -7.69 1.60 -8.80
C ILE A 71 -8.42 0.55 -7.96
N ALA A 72 -9.68 0.25 -8.29
CA ALA A 72 -10.47 -0.78 -7.62
C ALA A 72 -9.78 -2.16 -7.62
N GLN A 73 -9.21 -2.56 -8.76
CA GLN A 73 -8.46 -3.80 -8.92
C GLN A 73 -7.20 -3.82 -8.02
N HIS A 74 -6.39 -2.76 -8.05
CA HIS A 74 -5.17 -2.70 -7.23
C HIS A 74 -5.46 -2.70 -5.73
N LEU A 75 -6.58 -2.11 -5.31
CA LEU A 75 -6.97 -2.06 -3.89
C LEU A 75 -7.80 -3.28 -3.45
N LYS A 76 -8.18 -4.19 -4.37
CA LYS A 76 -9.18 -5.25 -4.13
C LYS A 76 -10.49 -4.72 -3.52
N ARG A 77 -11.01 -3.63 -4.08
CA ARG A 77 -12.26 -3.00 -3.63
C ARG A 77 -13.31 -2.95 -4.71
N ASN A 78 -14.57 -2.83 -4.31
CA ASN A 78 -15.65 -2.54 -5.25
C ASN A 78 -15.31 -1.24 -6.02
N ARG A 79 -15.59 -1.23 -7.33
CA ARG A 79 -15.37 -0.11 -8.23
C ARG A 79 -16.30 1.06 -7.94
N ASP A 80 -17.56 0.82 -7.63
CA ASP A 80 -18.58 1.88 -7.53
C ASP A 80 -18.24 2.95 -6.48
N PRO A 81 -17.74 2.58 -5.28
CA PRO A 81 -17.31 3.57 -4.28
C PRO A 81 -16.09 4.41 -4.68
N ILE A 82 -15.23 3.95 -5.60
CA ILE A 82 -13.99 4.67 -5.94
C ILE A 82 -14.28 6.01 -6.62
N GLY A 83 -15.23 6.05 -7.55
CA GLY A 83 -15.60 7.29 -8.25
C GLY A 83 -16.24 8.32 -7.30
N VAL A 84 -17.09 7.86 -6.38
CA VAL A 84 -17.67 8.72 -5.33
C VAL A 84 -16.60 9.24 -4.39
N THR A 85 -15.68 8.37 -3.96
CA THR A 85 -14.55 8.73 -3.09
C THR A 85 -13.70 9.81 -3.74
N TYR A 86 -13.34 9.65 -5.02
CA TYR A 86 -12.56 10.64 -5.75
C TYR A 86 -13.29 12.00 -5.80
N ARG A 87 -14.56 12.03 -6.17
CA ARG A 87 -15.34 13.29 -6.24
C ARG A 87 -15.42 13.98 -4.87
N ASN A 88 -15.71 13.21 -3.81
CA ASN A 88 -15.75 13.75 -2.46
C ASN A 88 -14.38 14.30 -2.02
N ALA A 89 -13.30 13.59 -2.32
CA ALA A 89 -11.94 14.03 -2.04
C ALA A 89 -11.59 15.32 -2.80
N ARG A 90 -11.96 15.40 -4.08
CA ARG A 90 -11.76 16.60 -4.90
C ARG A 90 -12.55 17.81 -4.41
N ASN A 91 -13.76 17.61 -3.92
CA ASN A 91 -14.54 18.71 -3.34
C ASN A 91 -13.92 19.24 -2.03
N LYS A 92 -13.22 18.37 -1.29
CA LYS A 92 -12.49 18.76 -0.07
C LYS A 92 -11.14 19.42 -0.37
N LEU A 93 -10.50 19.05 -1.49
CA LEU A 93 -9.20 19.58 -1.90
C LEU A 93 -9.36 20.88 -2.70
N LEU A 94 -8.99 22.00 -2.07
CA LEU A 94 -8.87 23.30 -2.75
C LEU A 94 -7.58 23.41 -3.59
N THR A 95 -6.58 22.58 -3.30
CA THR A 95 -5.27 22.58 -3.98
C THR A 95 -4.79 21.15 -4.23
N PRO A 96 -3.85 20.93 -5.18
CA PRO A 96 -3.25 19.61 -5.40
C PRO A 96 -2.59 19.01 -4.14
N LEU A 97 -2.42 17.69 -4.12
CA LEU A 97 -1.75 17.02 -3.01
C LEU A 97 -0.31 17.52 -2.85
N LYS A 98 0.05 17.92 -1.63
CA LYS A 98 1.44 18.24 -1.29
C LYS A 98 2.23 16.95 -1.17
N ILE A 99 3.03 16.65 -2.19
CA ILE A 99 3.93 15.50 -2.25
C ILE A 99 5.36 16.00 -2.08
N HIS A 100 6.12 15.34 -1.22
CA HIS A 100 7.56 15.59 -1.03
C HIS A 100 8.28 14.26 -0.90
N ASP A 101 9.60 14.31 -1.08
CA ASP A 101 10.44 13.14 -0.92
C ASP A 101 10.44 12.64 0.53
N GLY A 102 10.47 11.32 0.68
CA GLY A 102 10.36 10.66 1.98
C GLY A 102 10.02 9.19 1.85
N LEU A 103 9.59 8.59 2.96
CA LEU A 103 9.24 7.17 3.02
C LEU A 103 8.13 6.85 2.01
N ARG A 104 8.33 5.80 1.22
CA ARG A 104 7.35 5.30 0.25
C ARG A 104 6.90 3.90 0.62
N ILE A 105 5.61 3.63 0.39
CA ILE A 105 4.93 2.40 0.74
C ILE A 105 4.52 1.68 -0.55
N PRO A 106 4.91 0.42 -0.77
CA PRO A 106 4.49 -0.32 -1.96
C PRO A 106 2.95 -0.38 -2.08
N LEU A 107 2.39 -0.08 -3.24
CA LEU A 107 0.94 -0.15 -3.50
C LEU A 107 0.32 -1.49 -3.11
N PRO A 108 0.97 -2.66 -3.32
CA PRO A 108 0.44 -3.95 -2.89
C PRO A 108 0.11 -4.05 -1.39
N VAL A 109 0.70 -3.21 -0.53
CA VAL A 109 0.35 -3.13 0.90
C VAL A 109 -1.14 -2.81 1.11
N PHE A 110 -1.74 -2.05 0.20
CA PHE A 110 -3.12 -1.60 0.29
C PHE A 110 -4.13 -2.56 -0.35
N GLN A 111 -3.66 -3.71 -0.85
CA GLN A 111 -4.47 -4.70 -1.56
C GLN A 111 -5.23 -5.61 -0.57
N SER A 112 -6.29 -5.08 0.05
CA SER A 112 -7.12 -5.81 1.01
C SER A 112 -8.60 -5.45 0.87
N ASP A 113 -9.44 -6.48 0.90
CA ASP A 113 -10.90 -6.41 0.92
C ASP A 113 -11.47 -6.27 2.35
N THR A 114 -10.75 -6.75 3.36
CA THR A 114 -11.17 -6.70 4.78
C THR A 114 -10.64 -5.49 5.55
N LEU A 115 -9.43 -5.03 5.23
CA LEU A 115 -8.76 -3.94 5.94
C LEU A 115 -9.03 -2.59 5.28
N SER A 116 -9.20 -1.56 6.11
CA SER A 116 -9.15 -0.17 5.67
C SER A 116 -7.72 0.21 5.24
N ILE A 117 -7.60 1.23 4.39
CA ILE A 117 -6.31 1.75 3.94
C ILE A 117 -5.41 2.13 5.13
N LEU A 118 -5.98 2.72 6.18
CA LEU A 118 -5.22 3.08 7.38
C LEU A 118 -4.80 1.85 8.19
N GLU A 119 -5.66 0.83 8.29
CA GLU A 119 -5.29 -0.44 8.94
C GLU A 119 -4.15 -1.14 8.19
N CYS A 120 -4.20 -1.20 6.85
CA CYS A 120 -3.11 -1.72 6.02
C CYS A 120 -1.80 -0.97 6.28
N LEU A 121 -1.84 0.37 6.23
CA LEU A 121 -0.68 1.23 6.43
C LEU A 121 -0.06 1.01 7.81
N VAL A 122 -0.88 1.10 8.86
CA VAL A 122 -0.40 0.96 10.24
C VAL A 122 0.14 -0.44 10.50
N ARG A 123 -0.47 -1.50 9.97
CA ARG A 123 0.08 -2.87 10.06
C ARG A 123 1.43 -2.97 9.39
N PHE A 124 1.58 -2.46 8.16
CA PHE A 124 2.86 -2.49 7.44
C PHE A 124 3.96 -1.74 8.20
N LEU A 125 3.68 -0.52 8.66
CA LEU A 125 4.65 0.27 9.42
C LEU A 125 5.04 -0.40 10.74
N LYS A 126 4.09 -1.07 11.41
CA LYS A 126 4.35 -1.74 12.68
C LYS A 126 5.08 -3.07 12.53
N GLU A 127 4.66 -3.90 11.58
CA GLU A 127 5.07 -5.30 11.48
C GLU A 127 6.25 -5.49 10.52
N VAL A 128 6.26 -4.75 9.41
CA VAL A 128 7.32 -4.83 8.39
C VAL A 128 8.42 -3.81 8.69
N GLN A 129 8.06 -2.53 8.88
CA GLN A 129 9.03 -1.46 9.16
C GLN A 129 9.43 -1.38 10.64
N ARG A 130 8.83 -2.20 11.51
CA ARG A 130 9.15 -2.31 12.95
C ARG A 130 9.08 -0.99 13.74
N MET A 131 8.29 -0.02 13.28
CA MET A 131 8.19 1.29 13.92
C MET A 131 7.45 1.22 15.27
N ARG A 132 7.76 2.17 16.17
CA ARG A 132 7.00 2.37 17.42
C ARG A 132 5.71 3.14 17.11
N TYR A 133 4.67 2.96 17.94
CA TYR A 133 3.39 3.64 17.71
C TYR A 133 3.51 5.16 17.71
N CYS A 134 4.33 5.72 18.59
CA CYS A 134 4.59 7.16 18.64
C CYS A 134 5.28 7.68 17.38
N ASP A 135 6.14 6.89 16.74
CA ASP A 135 6.81 7.30 15.50
C ASP A 135 5.83 7.25 14.31
N ILE A 136 4.97 6.22 14.25
CA ILE A 136 3.88 6.13 13.27
C ILE A 136 2.90 7.29 13.44
N ALA A 137 2.56 7.64 14.68
CA ALA A 137 1.67 8.74 15.04
C ALA A 137 2.20 10.08 14.51
N ARG A 138 3.48 10.38 14.76
CA ARG A 138 4.13 11.59 14.21
C ARG A 138 4.15 11.59 12.69
N LEU A 139 4.47 10.44 12.08
CA LEU A 139 4.58 10.31 10.62
C LEU A 139 3.23 10.51 9.90
N LEU A 140 2.15 9.99 10.48
CA LEU A 140 0.80 10.12 9.92
C LEU A 140 0.05 11.34 10.47
N ASN A 141 0.69 12.13 11.34
CA ASN A 141 0.08 13.27 12.02
C ASN A 141 -1.25 12.89 12.68
N ARG A 142 -1.20 11.86 13.54
CA ARG A 142 -2.33 11.31 14.31
C ARG A 142 -1.91 11.09 15.75
N ASP A 143 -2.88 10.97 16.63
CA ASP A 143 -2.67 10.59 18.03
C ASP A 143 -2.21 9.12 18.15
N ASP A 144 -1.32 8.82 19.10
CA ASP A 144 -0.75 7.49 19.30
C ASP A 144 -1.79 6.45 19.75
N ARG A 145 -2.83 6.86 20.49
CA ARG A 145 -3.97 6.00 20.84
C ARG A 145 -4.80 5.66 19.61
N THR A 146 -4.88 6.57 18.63
CA THR A 146 -5.52 6.28 17.34
C THR A 146 -4.73 5.22 16.60
N ILE A 147 -3.41 5.35 16.50
CA ILE A 147 -2.55 4.34 15.84
C ILE A 147 -2.68 2.97 16.52
N TRP A 148 -2.61 2.93 17.85
CA TRP A 148 -2.79 1.69 18.60
C TRP A 148 -4.15 1.04 18.33
N THR A 149 -5.22 1.82 18.36
CA THR A 149 -6.59 1.33 18.10
C THR A 149 -6.72 0.77 16.69
N ILE A 150 -6.21 1.49 15.68
CA ILE A 150 -6.22 1.03 14.30
C ILE A 150 -5.42 -0.26 14.14
N TYR A 151 -4.22 -0.34 14.72
CA TYR A 151 -3.43 -1.56 14.69
C TYR A 151 -4.18 -2.75 15.29
N LYS A 152 -4.79 -2.58 16.47
CA LYS A 152 -5.54 -3.63 17.16
C LYS A 152 -6.75 -4.09 16.35
N ARG A 153 -7.52 -3.16 15.75
CA ARG A 153 -8.65 -3.48 14.87
C ARG A 153 -8.20 -4.24 13.62
N GLY A 154 -7.17 -3.76 12.93
CA GLY A 154 -6.62 -4.41 11.74
C GLY A 154 -5.98 -5.77 12.02
N LYS A 155 -5.49 -6.01 13.24
CA LYS A 155 -4.98 -7.32 13.68
C LYS A 155 -6.10 -8.31 14.05
N ALA A 156 -7.22 -7.82 14.57
CA ALA A 156 -8.38 -8.66 14.91
C ALA A 156 -9.10 -9.17 13.66
N LYS A 157 -9.11 -8.37 12.58
CA LYS A 157 -9.59 -8.80 11.26
C LYS A 157 -8.62 -9.85 10.71
N ARG A 158 -9.13 -11.06 10.43
CA ARG A 158 -8.35 -12.07 9.70
C ARG A 158 -8.16 -11.57 8.26
N PRO A 159 -6.91 -11.44 7.78
CA PRO A 159 -6.64 -11.16 6.38
C PRO A 159 -6.99 -12.35 5.48
#